data_AF-A0A844DUF1-F1
#
_entry.id   AF-A0A844DUF1-F1
#
_cell.length_a   1.000
_cell.length_b   1.000
_cell.length_c   1.000
_cell.angle_alpha   90.00
_cell.angle_beta   90.00
_cell.angle_gamma   90.00
#
_symmetry.space_group_name_H-M   'P 1'
#
loop_
_entity.id
_entity.type
_entity.pdbx_description
1 polymer ?
#
loop_
_entity_poly.entity_id
_entity_poly.type
_entity_poly.pdbx_seq_one_letter_code
_entity_poly.pdbx_strand_id
1 'polypeptide(L)' 'MNKNNPYYNNEGYADPTAFYGTKQIVKEEAETERRANELIKVLKFIIRSCGFELIERVKIKDTKTGKEFK' A
#
# COMPACT_ATOMS: atom_id res chain seq x y z
N MET A 1 2.25 16.89 -23.02
CA MET A 1 1.43 16.87 -21.78
C MET A 1 1.75 15.60 -21.00
N ASN A 2 1.99 15.71 -19.69
CA ASN A 2 2.43 14.59 -18.87
C ASN A 2 1.25 13.64 -18.62
N LYS A 3 1.17 12.54 -19.40
CA LYS A 3 0.04 11.56 -19.39
C LYS A 3 -0.18 10.87 -18.04
N ASN A 4 0.73 11.03 -17.08
CA ASN A 4 0.66 10.43 -15.75
C ASN A 4 0.12 11.40 -14.66
N ASN A 5 -0.45 12.55 -15.03
CA ASN A 5 -1.09 13.41 -14.04
C ASN A 5 -2.54 12.95 -13.82
N PRO A 6 -2.88 12.35 -12.65
CA PRO A 6 -4.23 11.84 -12.35
C PRO A 6 -5.32 12.93 -12.29
N TYR A 7 -4.94 14.20 -12.46
CA TYR A 7 -5.87 15.31 -12.66
C TYR A 7 -6.59 15.27 -14.03
N TYR A 8 -6.03 14.55 -15.01
CA TYR A 8 -6.60 14.43 -16.34
C TYR A 8 -7.14 13.01 -16.56
N ASN A 9 -8.31 12.90 -17.19
CA ASN A 9 -8.89 11.62 -17.58
C ASN A 9 -8.14 11.01 -18.79
N ASN A 10 -8.57 9.81 -19.22
CA ASN A 10 -7.93 9.08 -20.33
C ASN A 10 -7.95 9.85 -21.66
N GLU A 11 -8.95 10.74 -21.82
CA GLU A 11 -9.13 11.61 -22.99
C GLU A 11 -8.32 12.91 -22.89
N GLY A 12 -7.62 13.14 -21.77
CA GLY A 12 -6.77 14.31 -21.55
C GLY A 12 -7.51 15.57 -21.09
N TYR A 13 -8.79 15.45 -20.73
CA TYR A 13 -9.55 16.54 -20.11
C TYR A 13 -9.31 16.57 -18.60
N ALA A 14 -9.24 17.79 -18.04
CA ALA A 14 -9.17 17.96 -16.59
C ALA A 14 -10.45 17.40 -15.98
N ASP A 15 -10.33 16.34 -15.17
CA ASP A 15 -11.44 15.72 -14.47
C ASP A 15 -11.20 15.83 -12.95
N PRO A 16 -11.41 17.03 -12.38
CA PRO A 16 -11.20 17.26 -10.96
C PRO A 16 -12.11 16.38 -10.10
N THR A 17 -13.28 15.98 -10.60
CA THR A 17 -14.22 15.11 -9.88
C THR A 17 -13.62 13.72 -9.62
N ALA A 18 -13.12 13.04 -10.66
CA ALA A 18 -12.45 11.75 -10.51
C ALA A 18 -11.16 11.87 -9.69
N PHE A 19 -10.39 12.94 -9.90
CA PHE A 19 -9.16 13.18 -9.13
C PHE A 19 -9.44 13.34 -7.63
N TYR A 20 -10.37 14.21 -7.23
CA TYR A 20 -10.69 14.41 -5.81
C TYR A 20 -11.40 13.21 -5.19
N GLY A 21 -12.24 12.49 -5.96
CA GLY A 21 -12.92 11.28 -5.51
C GLY A 21 -11.97 10.12 -5.21
N THR A 22 -10.91 9.97 -6.01
CA THR A 22 -9.93 8.86 -5.85
C THR A 22 -8.77 9.21 -4.94
N LYS A 23 -8.44 10.50 -4.74
CA LYS A 23 -7.28 10.94 -3.96
C LYS A 23 -7.25 10.43 -2.52
N GLN A 24 -8.39 10.39 -1.84
CA GLN A 24 -8.46 9.90 -0.45
C GLN A 24 -8.22 8.40 -0.38
N ILE A 25 -8.80 7.63 -1.32
CA ILE A 25 -8.66 6.17 -1.41
C ILE A 25 -7.21 5.80 -1.68
N VAL A 26 -6.58 6.43 -2.68
CA VAL A 26 -5.16 6.20 -3.01
C VAL A 26 -4.25 6.50 -1.82
N LYS A 27 -4.56 7.54 -1.05
CA LYS A 27 -3.80 7.88 0.15
C LYS A 27 -3.96 6.84 1.26
N GLU A 28 -5.19 6.37 1.50
CA GLU A 28 -5.49 5.36 2.52
C GLU A 28 -4.87 4.00 2.15
N GLU A 29 -4.92 3.61 0.88
CA GLU A 29 -4.25 2.40 0.39
C GLU A 29 -2.73 2.47 0.54
N ALA A 30 -2.13 3.59 0.15
CA ALA A 30 -0.68 3.79 0.28
C ALA A 30 -0.22 3.79 1.75
N GLU A 31 -1.03 4.35 2.66
CA GLU A 31 -0.76 4.30 4.10
C GLU A 31 -0.86 2.87 4.65
N THR A 32 -1.89 2.12 4.24
CA THR A 32 -2.07 0.73 4.63
C THR A 32 -0.90 -0.14 4.16
N GLU A 33 -0.44 0.05 2.91
CA GLU A 33 0.74 -0.63 2.38
C GLU A 33 2.02 -0.28 3.16
N ARG A 34 2.21 0.99 3.52
CA ARG A 34 3.36 1.41 4.34
C ARG A 34 3.35 0.73 5.70
N ARG A 35 2.22 0.76 6.40
CA ARG A 35 2.05 0.14 7.72
C ARG A 35 2.29 -1.37 7.67
N ALA A 36 1.77 -2.05 6.64
CA ALA A 36 2.00 -3.47 6.42
C ALA A 36 3.49 -3.79 6.22
N ASN A 37 4.17 -3.01 5.38
CA ASN A 37 5.61 -3.17 5.13
C ASN A 37 6.46 -2.94 6.39
N GLU A 38 6.13 -1.92 7.20
CA GLU A 38 6.83 -1.66 8.46
C GLU A 38 6.63 -2.81 9.45
N LEU A 39 5.41 -3.33 9.58
CA LEU A 39 5.12 -4.48 10.43
C LEU A 39 5.94 -5.71 10.03
N ILE A 40 6.01 -6.02 8.74
CA ILE A 40 6.81 -7.14 8.22
C ILE A 40 8.30 -6.97 8.56
N LYS A 41 8.84 -5.75 8.46
CA LYS A 41 10.24 -5.46 8.81
C LYS A 41 10.51 -5.72 10.30
N VAL A 42 9.62 -5.24 11.17
CA VAL A 42 9.75 -5.44 12.62
C VAL A 42 9.64 -6.93 12.97
N LEU A 43 8.71 -7.66 12.36
CA LEU A 43 8.56 -9.09 12.60
C LEU A 43 9.83 -9.87 12.21
N LYS A 44 10.39 -9.58 11.03
CA LYS A 44 11.66 -10.16 10.58
C LYS A 44 12.83 -9.82 11.52
N PHE A 45 12.86 -8.58 12.02
CA PHE A 45 13.86 -8.15 12.98
C PHE A 45 13.78 -8.95 14.29
N ILE A 46 12.58 -9.16 14.83
CA ILE A 46 12.36 -9.95 16.05
C ILE A 46 12.79 -11.41 15.84
N ILE A 47 12.34 -12.05 14.75
CA ILE A 47 12.71 -13.44 14.39
C ILE A 47 14.23 -13.61 14.38
N ARG A 48 14.94 -12.70 13.69
CA ARG A 48 16.39 -12.72 13.62
C ARG A 48 17.06 -12.44 14.97
N SER A 49 16.50 -11.53 15.76
CA SER A 49 17.01 -11.20 17.10
C SER A 49 16.92 -12.38 18.08
N CYS A 50 15.95 -13.27 17.87
CA CYS A 50 15.79 -14.51 18.64
C CYS A 50 16.63 -15.69 18.10
N GLY A 51 17.47 -15.48 17.08
CA GLY A 51 18.31 -16.54 16.50
C GLY A 51 17.56 -17.50 15.57
N PHE A 52 16.35 -17.14 15.14
CA PHE A 52 15.58 -17.91 14.16
C PHE A 52 15.75 -17.32 12.76
N GLU A 53 15.58 -18.17 11.76
CA GLU A 53 15.51 -17.75 10.36
C GLU A 53 14.09 -17.97 9.83
N LEU A 54 13.61 -16.98 9.08
CA LEU A 54 12.32 -17.06 8.42
C LEU A 54 12.44 -17.94 7.16
N ILE A 55 11.88 -19.15 7.20
CA ILE A 55 11.93 -20.11 6.09
C ILE A 55 10.92 -19.84 4.97
N GLU A 56 9.82 -19.13 5.28
CA GLU A 56 8.75 -18.82 4.33
C GLU A 56 8.34 -17.34 4.40
N ARG A 57 7.75 -16.82 3.32
CA ARG A 57 7.33 -15.41 3.27
C ARG A 57 6.22 -15.14 4.30
N VAL A 58 6.42 -14.11 5.12
CA VAL A 58 5.39 -13.61 6.04
C VAL A 58 4.20 -13.09 5.24
N LYS A 59 3.01 -13.64 5.50
CA LYS A 59 1.74 -13.13 4.97
C LYS A 59 0.95 -12.50 6.10
N ILE A 60 0.46 -11.29 5.89
CA ILE A 60 -0.41 -10.60 6.85
C ILE A 60 -1.69 -10.16 6.15
N LYS A 61 -2.80 -10.19 6.87
CA LYS A 61 -4.09 -9.74 6.39
C LYS A 61 -4.53 -8.55 7.21
N ASP A 62 -4.86 -7.44 6.54
CA ASP A 62 -5.48 -6.32 7.23
C ASP A 62 -6.90 -6.71 7.65
N THR A 63 -7.21 -6.55 8.93
CA THR A 63 -8.49 -7.01 9.50
C THR A 63 -9.66 -6.14 9.09
N LYS A 64 -9.42 -4.88 8.71
CA LYS A 64 -10.45 -3.92 8.30
C LYS A 64 -10.85 -4.12 6.84
N THR A 65 -9.88 -4.22 5.94
CA THR A 65 -10.09 -4.29 4.49
C THR A 65 -10.05 -5.72 3.94
N GLY A 66 -9.49 -6.67 4.69
CA GLY A 66 -9.25 -8.03 4.23
C GLY A 66 -8.11 -8.17 3.22
N LYS A 67 -7.42 -7.08 2.87
CA LYS A 67 -6.31 -7.07 1.92
C LYS A 67 -5.13 -7.87 2.47
N GLU A 68 -4.55 -8.71 1.63
CA GLU A 68 -3.41 -9.54 1.97
C GLU A 68 -2.11 -8.89 1.50
N PHE A 69 -1.12 -8.87 2.40
CA PHE A 69 0.22 -8.36 2.15
C PHE A 69 1.22 -9.48 2.34
N LYS A 70 2.28 -9.47 1.54
CA LYS A 70 3.33 -10.49 1.52
C LYS A 70 4.70 -9.84 1.46
#